data_AF-A0A2E1CS88-F1
#
_entry.id   AF-A0A2E1CS88-F1
#
_cell.length_a   1.000
_cell.length_b   1.000
_cell.length_c   1.000
_cell.angle_alpha   90.00
_cell.angle_beta   90.00
_cell.angle_gamma   90.00
#
_symmetry.space_group_name_H-M   'P 1'
#
loop_
_entity.id
_entity.type
_entity.pdbx_description
1 polymer ?
#
loop_
_entity_poly.entity_id
_entity_poly.type
_entity_poly.pdbx_seq_one_letter_code
_entity_poly.pdbx_strand_id
1 'polypeptide(L)'
;EEAKEKHQLKAMRQRSRGQFAEPEQYYSKSFNLIFEFLGERIDIAEIWGEREAARALERLNTIDNVINTETDSGAGYALSPDKEWNPQAGDLKD
;
A
#
# COMPACT_ATOMS: atom_id res chain seq x y z
N GLU A 1 -13.47 13.65 2.19
CA GLU A 1 -14.72 14.03 2.88
C GLU A 1 -15.95 13.34 2.29
N GLU A 2 -16.18 13.46 0.97
CA GLU A 2 -17.34 12.89 0.27
C GLU A 2 -17.52 11.36 0.44
N ALA A 3 -16.44 10.58 0.47
CA ALA A 3 -16.51 9.11 0.68
C ALA A 3 -16.99 8.75 2.10
N LYS A 4 -16.55 9.51 3.09
CA LYS A 4 -16.95 9.39 4.50
C LYS A 4 -18.43 9.74 4.66
N GLU A 5 -18.87 10.83 4.03
CA GLU A 5 -20.27 11.25 4.00
C GLU A 5 -21.17 10.21 3.34
N LYS A 6 -20.78 9.67 2.17
CA LYS A 6 -21.55 8.61 1.49
C LYS A 6 -21.71 7.36 2.35
N HIS A 7 -20.66 6.97 3.07
CA HIS A 7 -20.72 5.82 3.99
C HIS A 7 -21.68 6.08 5.15
N GLN A 8 -21.60 7.27 5.76
CA GLN A 8 -22.52 7.69 6.83
C GLN A 8 -23.98 7.72 6.34
N LEU A 9 -24.22 8.26 5.15
CA LEU A 9 -25.55 8.37 4.57
C LEU A 9 -26.16 6.98 4.27
N LYS A 10 -25.32 6.01 3.88
CA LYS A 10 -25.73 4.61 3.68
C LYS A 10 -26.13 3.95 4.99
N ALA A 11 -25.34 4.14 6.05
CA ALA A 11 -25.64 3.61 7.38
C ALA A 11 -26.93 4.23 7.96
N MET A 12 -27.14 5.54 7.79
CA MET A 12 -28.37 6.22 8.19
C MET A 12 -29.60 5.70 7.44
N ARG A 13 -29.49 5.45 6.13
CA ARG A 13 -30.57 4.85 5.32
C ARG A 13 -30.93 3.42 5.72
N GLN A 14 -29.97 2.64 6.21
CA GLN A 14 -30.24 1.29 6.71
C GLN A 14 -30.99 1.33 8.04
N ARG A 15 -30.61 2.26 8.95
CA ARG A 15 -31.34 2.48 10.20
C ARG A 15 -32.78 2.97 9.99
N SER A 16 -33.00 3.88 9.05
CA SER A 16 -34.35 4.40 8.76
C SER A 16 -35.31 3.36 8.18
N ARG A 17 -34.79 2.24 7.65
CA ARG A 17 -35.56 1.11 7.12
C ARG A 17 -35.96 0.08 8.19
N GLY A 18 -35.68 0.34 9.47
CA GLY A 18 -36.02 -0.58 10.57
C GLY A 18 -35.19 -1.87 10.58
N GLN A 19 -34.17 -1.97 9.74
CA GLN A 19 -33.18 -3.03 9.84
C GLN A 19 -32.28 -2.72 11.03
N PHE A 20 -32.14 -3.68 11.95
CA PHE A 20 -31.18 -3.58 13.05
C PHE A 20 -29.77 -3.57 12.45
N ALA A 21 -29.25 -2.37 12.22
CA ALA A 21 -27.86 -2.17 11.88
C ALA A 21 -27.10 -2.12 13.20
N GLU A 22 -26.41 -3.22 13.55
CA GLU A 22 -25.39 -3.19 14.60
C GLU A 22 -24.53 -1.94 14.37
N PRO A 23 -24.20 -1.15 15.42
CA PRO A 23 -23.39 0.04 15.26
C PRO A 23 -22.05 -0.38 14.67
N GLU A 24 -21.93 -0.21 13.36
CA GLU A 24 -20.73 -0.53 12.59
C GLU A 24 -19.58 0.21 13.26
N GLN A 25 -18.63 -0.56 13.81
CA GLN A 25 -17.50 0.02 14.52
C GLN A 25 -16.80 0.95 13.53
N TYR A 26 -16.77 2.25 13.86
CA TYR A 26 -16.41 3.33 12.93
C TYR A 26 -15.05 3.11 12.24
N TYR A 27 -14.16 2.34 12.86
CA TYR A 27 -12.81 2.02 12.38
C TYR A 27 -12.68 0.68 11.64
N SER A 28 -13.74 -0.14 11.59
CA SER A 28 -13.68 -1.46 10.94
C SER A 28 -13.54 -1.40 9.42
N LYS A 29 -13.81 -0.23 8.81
CA LYS A 29 -13.78 -0.01 7.36
C LYS A 29 -12.92 1.17 6.93
N SER A 30 -12.12 1.72 7.85
CA SER A 30 -11.10 2.70 7.50
C SER A 30 -9.73 2.03 7.51
N PHE A 31 -8.99 2.24 6.42
CA PHE A 31 -7.65 1.73 6.20
C PHE A 31 -6.72 2.94 6.05
N ASN A 32 -5.52 2.88 6.61
CA ASN A 32 -4.57 3.98 6.51
C ASN A 32 -3.44 3.61 5.54
N LEU A 33 -3.22 4.46 4.54
CA LEU A 33 -2.02 4.42 3.71
C LEU A 33 -0.92 5.20 4.43
N ILE A 34 0.17 4.49 4.71
CA ILE A 34 1.28 4.98 5.52
C ILE A 34 2.55 4.82 4.71
N PHE A 35 3.43 5.82 4.76
CA PHE A 35 4.79 5.73 4.28
C PHE A 35 5.74 5.79 5.47
N GLU A 36 6.57 4.76 5.61
CA GLU A 36 7.58 4.68 6.65
C GLU A 36 8.97 4.81 6.03
N PHE A 37 9.73 5.79 6.49
CA PHE A 37 11.07 6.04 5.99
C PHE A 37 11.99 6.47 7.14
N LEU A 38 13.13 5.79 7.29
CA LEU A 38 14.10 6.03 8.36
C LEU A 38 13.50 6.07 9.78
N GLY A 39 12.46 5.25 10.02
CA GLY A 39 11.75 5.19 11.30
C GLY A 39 10.76 6.33 11.53
N GLU A 40 10.62 7.26 10.57
CA GLU A 40 9.55 8.24 10.56
C GLU A 40 8.32 7.68 9.84
N ARG A 41 7.17 7.82 10.49
CA ARG A 41 5.88 7.43 9.96
C ARG A 41 5.13 8.65 9.42
N ILE A 42 4.78 8.60 8.14
CA ILE A 42 4.00 9.63 7.47
C ILE A 42 2.65 9.02 7.05
N ASP A 43 1.57 9.46 7.67
CA ASP A 43 0.22 9.07 7.26
C ASP A 43 -0.16 9.86 5.99
N ILE A 44 -0.33 9.15 4.87
CA ILE A 44 -0.61 9.76 3.57
C ILE A 44 -2.10 9.99 3.38
N ALA A 45 -2.92 8.96 3.63
CA ALA A 45 -4.35 9.00 3.36
C ALA A 45 -5.15 7.97 4.15
N GLU A 46 -6.38 8.34 4.50
CA GLU A 46 -7.40 7.40 4.99
C GLU A 46 -8.27 6.91 3.82
N ILE A 47 -8.36 5.59 3.66
CA ILE A 47 -9.11 4.91 2.61
C ILE A 47 -10.31 4.22 3.24
N TRP A 48 -11.50 4.57 2.76
CA TRP A 48 -12.76 4.02 3.26
C TRP A 48 -13.24 2.89 2.37
N GLY A 49 -13.50 1.73 2.97
CA GLY A 49 -14.01 0.53 2.30
C GLY A 49 -12.91 -0.46 1.91
N GLU A 50 -13.21 -1.75 2.13
CA GLU A 50 -12.28 -2.86 1.86
C GLU A 50 -11.92 -3.00 0.39
N ARG A 51 -12.90 -2.80 -0.51
CA ARG A 51 -12.67 -2.90 -1.96
C ARG A 51 -11.73 -1.80 -2.45
N GLU A 52 -11.93 -0.58 -1.95
CA GLU A 52 -11.12 0.57 -2.28
C GLU A 52 -9.69 0.41 -1.73
N ALA A 53 -9.55 -0.09 -0.49
CA ALA A 53 -8.26 -0.42 0.11
C ALA A 53 -7.52 -1.53 -0.65
N ALA A 54 -8.20 -2.61 -1.03
CA ALA A 54 -7.62 -3.71 -1.81
C ALA A 54 -7.09 -3.22 -3.17
N ARG A 55 -7.82 -2.35 -3.86
CA ARG A 55 -7.36 -1.73 -5.12
C ARG A 55 -6.14 -0.85 -4.92
N ALA A 56 -6.08 -0.10 -3.81
CA ALA A 56 -4.91 0.71 -3.50
C ALA A 56 -3.68 -0.18 -3.27
N LEU A 57 -3.83 -1.26 -2.50
CA LEU A 57 -2.78 -2.25 -2.25
C LEU A 57 -2.29 -2.91 -3.55
N GLU A 58 -3.21 -3.35 -4.41
CA GLU A 58 -2.86 -3.97 -5.70
C GLU A 58 -2.02 -3.02 -6.59
N ARG A 59 -2.40 -1.74 -6.64
CA ARG A 59 -1.63 -0.72 -7.37
C ARG A 59 -0.24 -0.52 -6.78
N LEU A 60 -0.12 -0.47 -5.46
CA LEU A 60 1.18 -0.33 -4.78
C LEU A 60 2.07 -1.54 -5.06
N ASN A 61 1.53 -2.76 -4.96
CA ASN A 61 2.26 -3.98 -5.30
C ASN A 61 2.70 -4.00 -6.78
N THR A 62 1.86 -3.49 -7.68
CA THR A 62 2.22 -3.38 -9.10
C THR A 62 3.37 -2.41 -9.31
N ILE A 63 3.35 -1.25 -8.65
CA ILE A 63 4.43 -0.27 -8.71
C ILE A 63 5.72 -0.88 -8.14
N ASP A 64 5.63 -1.55 -7.00
CA ASP A 64 6.77 -2.21 -6.37
C ASP A 64 7.39 -3.27 -7.29
N ASN A 65 6.57 -4.10 -7.92
CA ASN A 65 7.04 -5.09 -8.90
C ASN A 65 7.74 -4.45 -10.10
N VAL A 66 7.20 -3.34 -10.63
CA VAL A 66 7.84 -2.63 -11.75
C VAL A 66 9.18 -2.04 -11.31
N ILE A 67 9.24 -1.37 -10.15
CA ILE A 67 10.47 -0.79 -9.63
C ILE A 67 11.51 -1.88 -9.40
N ASN A 68 11.14 -2.97 -8.72
CA ASN A 68 12.03 -4.09 -8.44
C ASN A 68 12.58 -4.72 -9.73
N THR A 69 11.71 -4.91 -10.74
CA THR A 69 12.12 -5.44 -12.06
C THR A 69 13.12 -4.51 -12.75
N GLU A 70 12.91 -3.20 -12.71
CA GLU A 70 13.82 -2.21 -13.32
C GLU A 70 15.13 -2.09 -12.54
N THR A 71 15.11 -2.15 -11.20
CA THR A 71 16.35 -2.17 -10.39
C THR A 71 17.14 -3.46 -10.54
N ASP A 72 16.48 -4.59 -10.75
CA ASP A 72 17.13 -5.89 -11.01
C ASP A 72 17.66 -5.98 -12.45
N SER A 73 17.07 -5.24 -13.39
CA SER A 73 17.44 -5.24 -14.82
C SER A 73 18.43 -4.15 -15.21
N GLY A 74 18.52 -3.06 -14.45
CA GLY A 74 19.55 -2.02 -14.59
C GLY A 74 20.87 -2.44 -13.95
N ALA A 75 21.97 -1.80 -14.36
CA ALA A 75 23.21 -1.83 -13.59
C ALA A 75 22.94 -1.16 -12.23
N GLY A 76 22.41 -1.92 -11.28
CA GLY A 76 21.95 -1.42 -9.99
C GLY A 76 23.10 -0.76 -9.24
N TYR A 77 22.83 0.38 -8.62
CA TYR A 77 23.71 0.87 -7.56
C TYR A 77 23.68 -0.17 -6.43
N ALA A 78 24.83 -0.77 -6.17
CA ALA A 78 24.97 -1.77 -5.11
C ALA A 78 24.64 -1.11 -3.75
N LEU A 79 23.51 -1.48 -3.16
CA LEU A 79 23.10 -1.03 -1.82
C LEU A 79 23.91 -1.70 -0.69
N SER A 80 24.81 -2.62 -1.03
CA SER A 80 25.72 -3.32 -0.13
C SER A 80 27.03 -3.63 -0.87
N PRO A 81 28.22 -3.52 -0.24
CA PRO A 81 29.52 -3.76 -0.89
C PRO A 81 29.63 -5.13 -1.57
N ASP A 82 28.98 -6.15 -1.02
CA ASP A 82 29.00 -7.53 -1.56
C ASP A 82 28.29 -7.66 -2.93
N LYS A 83 27.51 -6.66 -3.34
CA LYS A 83 26.79 -6.60 -4.63
C LYS A 83 27.48 -5.71 -5.66
N GLU A 84 28.61 -5.08 -5.31
CA GLU A 84 29.32 -4.13 -6.19
C GLU A 84 30.17 -4.84 -7.25
N TRP A 85 30.67 -6.04 -6.95
CA TRP A 85 31.46 -6.85 -7.89
C TRP A 85 30.60 -7.89 -8.59
N ASN A 86 30.04 -7.53 -9.75
CA ASN A 86 29.62 -8.54 -10.73
C ASN A 86 30.88 -9.21 -11.31
N PRO A 87 30.92 -10.55 -11.47
CA PRO A 87 32.06 -11.24 -12.06
C PRO A 87 32.28 -10.72 -13.48
N GLN A 88 33.37 -9.97 -13.67
CA GLN A 88 33.76 -9.44 -14.98
C GLN A 88 34.47 -10.51 -15.81
N ALA A 89 34.41 -10.37 -17.14
CA ALA A 89 35.17 -11.21 -18.04
C ALA A 89 36.68 -11.00 -17.79
N GLY A 90 37.28 -11.93 -17.04
CA GLY A 90 38.65 -11.85 -16.55
C GLY A 90 38.84 -12.37 -15.12
N ASP A 91 37.75 -12.65 -14.40
CA ASP A 91 37.83 -13.17 -13.04
C ASP A 91 38.46 -14.57 -13.01
N LEU A 92 39.48 -14.74 -12.17
CA LEU A 92 40.20 -16.00 -12.04
C LEU A 92 39.32 -16.97 -11.26
N LYS A 93 38.82 -17.99 -11.95
CA LYS A 93 38.18 -19.14 -11.31
C LYS A 93 39.28 -19.96 -10.64
N ASP A 94 39.22 -20.07 -9.31
CA ASP A 94 39.91 -21.13 -8.57
C ASP A 94 39.33 -22.50 -8.94
#